data_AF-A0A2V9MA89-F1
#
_entry.id   AF-A0A2V9MA89-F1
#
_cell.length_a   1.000
_cell.length_b   1.000
_cell.length_c   1.000
_cell.angle_alpha   90.00
_cell.angle_beta   90.00
_cell.angle_gamma   90.00
#
_symmetry.space_group_name_H-M   'P 1'
#
loop_
_entity.id
_entity.type
_entity.pdbx_description
1 polymer ?
#
loop_
_entity_poly.entity_id
_entity_poly.type
_entity_poly.pdbx_seq_one_letter_code
_entity_poly.pdbx_strand_id
1 'polypeptide(L)'
;MQTRGERLEGMRKGFEERVPALARPGFVARHVRSLLKERALGAGCKVEIVRGEGTGWTTLRYAFDDGVTVYGKVYTNGLGPATFSLLRRLWENGFGPGSAERVPEPLGFCAEEKLLLMRAARGAPLKALLLREPIEQVLPGVRAAARWLARLHASTPAGLPREPPCNRVKVFDLADRLGKAAANHPEDLGLLLDRLQRLRTLAPAGREALVPTHGQYTPANVFIDGPDVVVIDVDRISLSDPAKDVAMFLFRAAALRAKEADLPGEAERLVREFLDAYKEHAARPVESLPYYTALFSLNAFAKCAKDHAADDPVRRQAEAIHLDRFERCFPGEAPPRTDEAPPRIDRRPRTFDSGARIITQYLTPHPPSRGGDPRECKKATLVQDAGTGRVTTRYEFD
;
A
#
# COMPACT_ATOMS: atom_id res chain seq x y z
N MET A 1 3.22 -24.24 12.80
CA MET A 1 2.75 -22.86 12.51
C MET A 1 2.75 -22.68 11.01
N GLN A 2 1.61 -22.35 10.39
CA GLN A 2 1.56 -22.08 8.95
C GLN A 2 2.36 -20.81 8.61
N THR A 3 3.15 -20.89 7.56
CA THR A 3 3.86 -19.75 6.98
C THR A 3 2.86 -18.70 6.48
N ARG A 4 3.33 -17.46 6.29
CA ARG A 4 2.49 -16.40 5.71
C ARG A 4 2.02 -16.76 4.29
N GLY A 5 2.86 -17.44 3.50
CA GLY A 5 2.53 -17.89 2.16
C GLY A 5 1.40 -18.93 2.15
N GLU A 6 1.49 -19.95 3.02
CA GLU A 6 0.45 -20.98 3.14
C GLU A 6 -0.90 -20.41 3.58
N ARG A 7 -0.91 -19.43 4.49
CA ARG A 7 -2.14 -18.74 4.92
C ARG A 7 -2.77 -17.95 3.78
N LEU A 8 -1.96 -17.24 2.99
CA LEU A 8 -2.46 -16.46 1.85
C LEU A 8 -3.02 -17.38 0.76
N GLU A 9 -2.35 -18.49 0.49
CA GLU A 9 -2.79 -19.50 -0.48
C GLU A 9 -4.11 -20.18 -0.05
N GLY A 10 -4.24 -20.55 1.22
CA GLY A 10 -5.48 -21.13 1.75
C GLY A 10 -6.64 -20.14 1.70
N MET A 11 -6.40 -18.86 2.00
CA MET A 11 -7.40 -17.81 1.85
C MET A 11 -7.82 -17.61 0.40
N ARG A 12 -6.85 -17.65 -0.54
CA ARG A 12 -7.11 -17.53 -1.98
C ARG A 12 -8.06 -18.63 -2.47
N LYS A 13 -7.73 -19.89 -2.19
CA LYS A 13 -8.60 -21.04 -2.55
C LYS A 13 -10.00 -20.89 -1.97
N GLY A 14 -10.10 -20.47 -0.71
CA GLY A 14 -11.40 -20.22 -0.07
C GLY A 14 -12.22 -19.10 -0.73
N PHE A 15 -11.59 -18.12 -1.38
CA PHE A 15 -12.31 -17.14 -2.19
C PHE A 15 -12.70 -17.69 -3.56
N GLU A 16 -11.79 -18.37 -4.25
CA GLU A 16 -12.05 -18.99 -5.57
C GLU A 16 -13.24 -19.94 -5.55
N GLU A 17 -13.43 -20.70 -4.47
CA GLU A 17 -14.58 -21.59 -4.29
C GLU A 17 -15.91 -20.85 -4.08
N ARG A 18 -15.87 -19.69 -3.42
CA ARG A 18 -17.08 -18.93 -3.01
C ARG A 18 -17.57 -17.98 -4.10
N VAL A 19 -16.66 -17.36 -4.85
CA VAL A 19 -16.99 -16.33 -5.85
C VAL A 19 -17.98 -16.83 -6.92
N PRO A 20 -17.86 -18.04 -7.49
CA PRO A 20 -18.83 -18.54 -8.46
C PRO A 20 -20.27 -18.55 -7.95
N ALA A 21 -20.48 -18.88 -6.66
CA ALA A 21 -21.81 -18.85 -6.05
C ALA A 21 -22.37 -17.43 -5.94
N LEU A 22 -21.51 -16.46 -5.61
CA LEU A 22 -21.87 -15.04 -5.49
C LEU A 22 -22.12 -14.35 -6.84
N ALA A 23 -21.71 -14.98 -7.95
CA ALA A 23 -21.95 -14.52 -9.31
C ALA A 23 -23.18 -15.17 -9.96
N ARG A 24 -23.84 -16.15 -9.33
CA ARG A 24 -25.02 -16.81 -9.89
C ARG A 24 -26.18 -15.81 -10.06
N PRO A 25 -26.90 -15.83 -11.20
CA PRO A 25 -28.02 -14.90 -11.43
C PRO A 25 -29.06 -14.88 -10.31
N GLY A 26 -29.41 -16.05 -9.75
CA GLY A 26 -30.34 -16.15 -8.64
C GLY A 26 -29.84 -15.48 -7.35
N PHE A 27 -28.54 -15.56 -7.07
CA PHE A 27 -27.94 -14.85 -5.94
C PHE A 27 -27.96 -13.34 -6.16
N VAL A 28 -27.51 -12.89 -7.34
CA VAL A 28 -27.48 -11.47 -7.71
C VAL A 28 -28.86 -10.84 -7.62
N ALA A 29 -29.88 -11.48 -8.21
CA ALA A 29 -31.25 -11.01 -8.17
C ALA A 29 -31.80 -10.90 -6.73
N ARG A 30 -31.55 -11.93 -5.91
CA ARG A 30 -32.11 -12.02 -4.55
C ARG A 30 -31.41 -11.14 -3.52
N HIS A 31 -30.08 -11.02 -3.59
CA HIS A 31 -29.28 -10.41 -2.51
C HIS A 31 -28.59 -9.11 -2.91
N VAL A 32 -28.36 -8.85 -4.19
CA VAL A 32 -27.69 -7.62 -4.64
C VAL A 32 -28.70 -6.65 -5.23
N ARG A 33 -29.48 -7.12 -6.21
CA ARG A 33 -30.46 -6.29 -6.93
C ARG A 33 -31.63 -5.87 -6.04
N SER A 34 -32.09 -6.75 -5.15
CA SER A 34 -33.20 -6.47 -4.23
C SER A 34 -32.93 -5.29 -3.27
N LEU A 35 -31.66 -4.98 -3.01
CA LEU A 35 -31.23 -3.87 -2.17
C LEU A 35 -31.22 -2.52 -2.91
N LEU A 36 -31.29 -2.55 -4.24
CA LEU A 36 -31.39 -1.35 -5.06
C LEU A 36 -32.87 -0.94 -5.12
N LYS A 37 -33.20 0.24 -4.59
CA LYS A 37 -34.57 0.79 -4.57
C LYS A 37 -35.14 1.03 -5.98
N GLU A 38 -34.28 1.07 -7.00
CA GLU A 38 -34.62 1.25 -8.41
C GLU A 38 -34.98 -0.11 -9.05
N ARG A 39 -36.27 -0.41 -9.12
CA ARG A 39 -36.81 -1.62 -9.77
C ARG A 39 -36.72 -1.52 -11.30
N ALA A 40 -35.55 -1.79 -11.89
CA ALA A 40 -35.56 -2.35 -13.24
C ALA A 40 -35.56 -3.88 -13.12
N LEU A 41 -36.73 -4.48 -13.37
CA LEU A 41 -36.90 -5.93 -13.51
C LEU A 41 -36.18 -6.37 -14.79
N GLY A 42 -35.26 -7.33 -14.69
CA GLY A 42 -34.65 -7.99 -15.86
C GLY A 42 -33.34 -7.43 -16.39
N ALA A 43 -32.71 -6.45 -15.72
CA ALA A 43 -31.35 -6.01 -16.11
C ALA A 43 -30.34 -7.14 -15.86
N GLY A 44 -29.58 -7.51 -16.89
CA GLY A 44 -28.44 -8.40 -16.76
C GLY A 44 -27.37 -7.81 -15.84
N CYS A 45 -26.50 -8.67 -15.34
CA CYS A 45 -25.43 -8.26 -14.44
C CYS A 45 -24.14 -8.99 -14.82
N LYS A 46 -23.08 -8.22 -15.09
CA LYS A 46 -21.73 -8.73 -15.20
C LYS A 46 -21.07 -8.70 -13.83
N VAL A 47 -20.49 -9.82 -13.40
CA VAL A 47 -19.78 -9.94 -12.12
C VAL A 47 -18.30 -10.17 -12.38
N GLU A 48 -17.45 -9.35 -11.79
CA GLU A 48 -16.00 -9.40 -11.97
C GLU A 48 -15.28 -9.33 -10.62
N ILE A 49 -14.15 -10.02 -10.50
CA ILE A 49 -13.23 -9.84 -9.38
C ILE A 49 -12.34 -8.64 -9.70
N VAL A 50 -12.40 -7.58 -8.89
CA VAL A 50 -11.62 -6.35 -9.12
C VAL A 50 -10.38 -6.28 -8.23
N ARG A 51 -10.40 -6.97 -7.10
CA ARG A 51 -9.24 -7.06 -6.21
C ARG A 51 -9.14 -8.45 -5.62
N GLY A 52 -8.12 -9.17 -6.06
CA GLY A 52 -7.68 -10.43 -5.46
C GLY A 52 -6.49 -10.18 -4.54
N GLU A 53 -6.53 -10.86 -3.40
CA GLU A 53 -5.37 -11.31 -2.62
C GLU A 53 -4.72 -10.35 -1.61
N GLY A 54 -4.27 -10.95 -0.50
CA GLY A 54 -3.29 -10.37 0.43
C GLY A 54 -3.82 -9.70 1.70
N THR A 55 -5.13 -9.43 1.82
CA THR A 55 -5.64 -8.50 2.85
C THR A 55 -6.70 -9.02 3.81
N GLY A 56 -7.28 -10.22 3.59
CA GLY A 56 -8.41 -10.68 4.41
C GLY A 56 -9.77 -10.66 3.70
N TRP A 57 -9.83 -10.09 2.50
CA TRP A 57 -11.04 -9.99 1.70
C TRP A 57 -10.75 -10.01 0.20
N THR A 58 -11.80 -10.30 -0.58
CA THR A 58 -11.85 -10.21 -2.04
C THR A 58 -12.95 -9.23 -2.44
N THR A 59 -12.70 -8.41 -3.46
CA THR A 59 -13.67 -7.41 -3.93
C THR A 59 -14.26 -7.81 -5.29
N LEU A 60 -15.59 -7.88 -5.35
CA LEU A 60 -16.40 -8.13 -6.52
C LEU A 60 -17.02 -6.82 -7.03
N ARG A 61 -17.18 -6.71 -8.34
CA ARG A 61 -17.93 -5.65 -9.01
C ARG A 61 -19.12 -6.28 -9.72
N TYR A 62 -20.31 -5.82 -9.37
CA TYR A 62 -21.57 -6.14 -10.02
C TYR A 62 -21.96 -4.95 -10.89
N ALA A 63 -21.80 -5.08 -12.20
CA ALA A 63 -22.17 -4.06 -13.18
C ALA A 63 -23.49 -4.47 -13.84
N PHE A 64 -24.55 -3.72 -13.56
CA PHE A 64 -25.88 -3.95 -14.11
C PHE A 64 -26.05 -3.21 -15.44
N ASP A 65 -26.87 -3.75 -16.34
CA ASP A 65 -27.09 -3.20 -17.69
C ASP A 65 -27.75 -1.81 -17.68
N ASP A 66 -28.40 -1.43 -16.58
CA ASP A 66 -28.97 -0.09 -16.36
C ASP A 66 -27.93 0.94 -15.90
N GLY A 67 -26.64 0.56 -15.88
CA GLY A 67 -25.52 1.42 -15.49
C GLY A 67 -25.23 1.44 -13.99
N VAL A 68 -26.06 0.80 -13.17
CA VAL A 68 -25.79 0.72 -11.73
C VAL A 68 -24.57 -0.18 -11.48
N THR A 69 -23.63 0.29 -10.65
CA THR A 69 -22.49 -0.52 -10.21
C THR A 69 -22.50 -0.67 -8.69
N VAL A 70 -22.39 -1.93 -8.23
CA VAL A 70 -22.29 -2.31 -6.82
C VAL A 70 -20.96 -3.02 -6.59
N TYR A 71 -20.30 -2.71 -5.47
CA TYR A 71 -19.12 -3.42 -5.02
C TYR A 71 -19.45 -4.32 -3.84
N GLY A 72 -18.97 -5.56 -3.92
CA GLY A 72 -19.10 -6.57 -2.88
C GLY A 72 -17.75 -6.91 -2.26
N LYS A 73 -17.58 -6.73 -0.95
CA LYS A 73 -16.38 -7.18 -0.23
C LYS A 73 -16.70 -8.46 0.54
N VAL A 74 -16.06 -9.55 0.15
CA VAL A 74 -16.17 -10.87 0.80
C VAL A 74 -15.10 -10.97 1.87
N TYR A 75 -15.47 -11.14 3.14
CA TYR A 75 -14.52 -11.24 4.25
C TYR A 75 -14.26 -12.70 4.65
N THR A 76 -13.03 -12.99 5.09
CA THR A 76 -12.66 -14.27 5.73
C THR A 76 -12.24 -14.12 7.19
N ASN A 77 -11.94 -12.89 7.64
CA ASN A 77 -11.41 -12.58 8.96
C ASN A 77 -12.44 -12.09 9.98
N GLY A 78 -13.74 -12.14 9.66
CA GLY A 78 -14.83 -11.75 10.57
C GLY A 78 -15.04 -10.24 10.75
N LEU A 79 -14.27 -9.38 10.06
CA LEU A 79 -14.41 -7.92 10.18
C LEU A 79 -15.66 -7.33 9.52
N GLY A 80 -16.30 -8.08 8.60
CA GLY A 80 -17.41 -7.61 7.78
C GLY A 80 -18.55 -6.89 8.52
N PRO A 81 -19.14 -7.47 9.59
CA PRO A 81 -20.23 -6.83 10.34
C PRO A 81 -19.83 -5.49 10.98
N ALA A 82 -18.61 -5.43 11.52
CA ALA A 82 -18.09 -4.21 12.14
C ALA A 82 -17.83 -3.12 11.09
N THR A 83 -17.23 -3.49 9.94
CA THR A 83 -17.06 -2.57 8.80
C THR A 83 -18.41 -2.04 8.31
N PHE A 84 -19.39 -2.91 8.07
CA PHE A 84 -20.71 -2.49 7.58
C PHE A 84 -21.36 -1.49 8.54
N SER A 85 -21.33 -1.80 9.83
CA SER A 85 -21.90 -0.94 10.87
C SER A 85 -21.20 0.42 10.92
N LEU A 86 -19.87 0.46 10.75
CA LEU A 86 -19.11 1.70 10.70
C LEU A 86 -19.41 2.51 9.43
N LEU A 87 -19.40 1.88 8.26
CA LEU A 87 -19.73 2.52 6.98
C LEU A 87 -21.12 3.15 7.03
N ARG A 88 -22.11 2.41 7.56
CA ARG A 88 -23.48 2.91 7.76
C ARG A 88 -23.51 4.13 8.68
N ARG A 89 -22.84 4.07 9.83
CA ARG A 89 -22.77 5.22 10.74
C ARG A 89 -22.12 6.43 10.09
N LEU A 90 -21.03 6.28 9.36
CA LEU A 90 -20.40 7.41 8.65
C LEU A 90 -21.35 8.00 7.62
N TRP A 91 -21.97 7.16 6.80
CA TRP A 91 -22.92 7.58 5.77
C TRP A 91 -24.13 8.32 6.36
N GLU A 92 -24.70 7.83 7.46
CA GLU A 92 -25.82 8.47 8.17
C GLU A 92 -25.41 9.76 8.89
N ASN A 93 -24.13 9.88 9.32
CA ASN A 93 -23.64 10.99 10.14
C ASN A 93 -22.63 11.87 9.38
N GLY A 94 -23.08 12.45 8.27
CA GLY A 94 -22.35 13.53 7.59
C GLY A 94 -21.42 13.10 6.46
N PHE A 95 -21.32 11.81 6.13
CA PHE A 95 -20.62 11.34 4.92
C PHE A 95 -21.56 10.77 3.85
N GLY A 96 -22.85 11.06 3.95
CA GLY A 96 -23.88 10.67 2.99
C GLY A 96 -24.11 11.70 1.85
N PRO A 97 -25.23 11.58 1.11
CA PRO A 97 -25.51 12.43 -0.06
C PRO A 97 -25.59 13.95 0.21
N GLY A 98 -25.92 14.35 1.44
CA GLY A 98 -26.01 15.77 1.84
C GLY A 98 -24.67 16.45 2.11
N SER A 99 -23.55 15.81 1.76
CA SER A 99 -22.19 16.28 2.02
C SER A 99 -21.34 16.25 0.74
N ALA A 100 -20.34 17.13 0.62
CA ALA A 100 -19.31 17.02 -0.42
C ALA A 100 -18.26 15.95 -0.05
N GLU A 101 -17.99 15.77 1.25
CA GLU A 101 -17.12 14.72 1.77
C GLU A 101 -17.93 13.46 2.07
N ARG A 102 -17.77 12.41 1.26
CA ARG A 102 -18.63 11.22 1.26
C ARG A 102 -17.91 9.91 1.49
N VAL A 103 -18.67 8.89 1.86
CA VAL A 103 -18.32 7.46 1.79
C VAL A 103 -19.30 6.75 0.85
N PRO A 104 -18.96 5.55 0.32
CA PRO A 104 -19.90 4.74 -0.45
C PRO A 104 -21.22 4.50 0.29
N GLU A 105 -22.33 4.50 -0.44
CA GLU A 105 -23.64 4.13 0.13
C GLU A 105 -23.60 2.66 0.56
N PRO A 106 -23.80 2.34 1.85
CA PRO A 106 -23.93 0.98 2.32
C PRO A 106 -25.29 0.43 1.88
N LEU A 107 -25.29 -0.67 1.11
CA LEU A 107 -26.52 -1.31 0.63
C LEU A 107 -26.98 -2.43 1.56
N GLY A 108 -26.04 -3.22 2.09
CA GLY A 108 -26.37 -4.32 2.99
C GLY A 108 -25.17 -5.20 3.34
N PHE A 109 -25.38 -6.11 4.28
CA PHE A 109 -24.42 -7.16 4.63
C PHE A 109 -25.10 -8.52 4.64
N CYS A 110 -24.65 -9.44 3.79
CA CYS A 110 -25.12 -10.83 3.75
C CYS A 110 -24.27 -11.67 4.70
N ALA A 111 -24.85 -12.10 5.83
CA ALA A 111 -24.12 -12.72 6.93
C ALA A 111 -23.55 -14.11 6.56
N GLU A 112 -24.32 -14.93 5.85
CA GLU A 112 -23.91 -16.28 5.42
C GLU A 112 -22.70 -16.20 4.47
N GLU A 113 -22.74 -15.25 3.54
CA GLU A 113 -21.69 -15.01 2.56
C GLU A 113 -20.59 -14.08 3.06
N LYS A 114 -20.69 -13.55 4.28
CA LYS A 114 -19.76 -12.57 4.84
C LYS A 114 -19.48 -11.44 3.84
N LEU A 115 -20.53 -10.97 3.17
CA LEU A 115 -20.46 -10.09 2.00
C LEU A 115 -21.02 -8.71 2.35
N LEU A 116 -20.17 -7.69 2.34
CA LEU A 116 -20.58 -6.28 2.40
C LEU A 116 -20.88 -5.77 1.00
N LEU A 117 -22.08 -5.23 0.78
CA LEU A 117 -22.49 -4.59 -0.47
C LEU A 117 -22.58 -3.08 -0.28
N MET A 118 -21.97 -2.34 -1.22
CA MET A 118 -21.99 -0.88 -1.24
C MET A 118 -22.07 -0.36 -2.68
N ARG A 119 -22.68 0.80 -2.89
CA ARG A 119 -22.73 1.44 -4.20
C ARG A 119 -21.32 1.88 -4.62
N ALA A 120 -21.05 1.87 -5.93
CA ALA A 120 -19.79 2.39 -6.45
C ALA A 120 -19.54 3.84 -6.02
N ALA A 121 -18.30 4.14 -5.61
CA ALA A 121 -17.85 5.51 -5.48
C ALA A 121 -17.89 6.19 -6.86
N ARG A 122 -18.49 7.37 -6.93
CA ARG A 122 -18.52 8.17 -8.15
C ARG A 122 -17.20 8.90 -8.36
N GLY A 123 -16.93 9.31 -9.59
CA GLY A 123 -15.75 10.08 -9.94
C GLY A 123 -14.52 9.26 -10.30
N ALA A 124 -13.41 9.95 -10.51
CA ALA A 124 -12.13 9.36 -10.90
C ALA A 124 -11.21 9.17 -9.67
N PRO A 125 -10.43 8.07 -9.58
CA PRO A 125 -9.44 7.92 -8.52
C PRO A 125 -8.39 9.04 -8.58
N LEU A 126 -8.13 9.70 -7.45
CA LEU A 126 -7.15 10.79 -7.36
C LEU A 126 -5.75 10.33 -7.77
N LYS A 127 -5.41 9.04 -7.52
CA LYS A 127 -4.19 8.42 -8.05
C LYS A 127 -4.07 8.56 -9.57
N ALA A 128 -5.15 8.34 -10.32
CA ALA A 128 -5.11 8.42 -11.78
C ALA A 128 -4.97 9.88 -12.23
N LEU A 129 -5.66 10.81 -11.57
CA LEU A 129 -5.56 12.24 -11.85
C LEU A 129 -4.15 12.78 -11.60
N LEU A 130 -3.54 12.40 -10.47
CA LEU A 130 -2.17 12.79 -10.13
C LEU A 130 -1.12 12.38 -11.19
N LEU A 131 -1.37 11.27 -11.88
CA LEU A 131 -0.47 10.73 -12.90
C LEU A 131 -0.72 11.31 -14.29
N ARG A 132 -1.95 11.72 -14.61
CA ARG A 132 -2.35 12.02 -16.00
C ARG A 132 -2.65 13.48 -16.25
N GLU A 133 -3.11 14.20 -15.23
CA GLU A 133 -3.63 15.55 -15.40
C GLU A 133 -2.58 16.61 -15.00
N PRO A 134 -2.65 17.82 -15.59
CA PRO A 134 -1.85 18.95 -15.16
C PRO A 134 -2.10 19.31 -13.69
N ILE A 135 -1.07 19.78 -12.97
CA ILE A 135 -1.15 20.02 -11.52
C ILE A 135 -2.34 20.92 -11.15
N GLU A 136 -2.62 21.97 -11.91
CA GLU A 136 -3.73 22.90 -11.67
C GLU A 136 -5.11 22.23 -11.64
N GLN A 137 -5.30 21.18 -12.44
CA GLN A 137 -6.57 20.44 -12.50
C GLN A 137 -6.68 19.44 -11.33
N VAL A 138 -5.55 19.03 -10.74
CA VAL A 138 -5.51 18.05 -9.65
C VAL A 138 -5.62 18.70 -8.28
N LEU A 139 -5.10 19.91 -8.11
CA LEU A 139 -5.08 20.62 -6.82
C LEU A 139 -6.45 20.74 -6.14
N PRO A 140 -7.57 21.04 -6.84
CA PRO A 140 -8.90 21.03 -6.23
C PRO A 140 -9.25 19.69 -5.56
N GLY A 141 -8.92 18.57 -6.21
CA GLY A 141 -9.14 17.24 -5.66
C GLY A 141 -8.23 16.92 -4.47
N VAL A 142 -6.99 17.43 -4.47
CA VAL A 142 -6.07 17.31 -3.33
C VAL A 142 -6.61 18.07 -2.11
N ARG A 143 -7.13 19.29 -2.31
CA ARG A 143 -7.78 20.06 -1.25
C ARG A 143 -9.05 19.38 -0.74
N ALA A 144 -9.87 18.82 -1.64
CA ALA A 144 -11.05 18.05 -1.24
C ALA A 144 -10.68 16.81 -0.39
N ALA A 145 -9.62 16.10 -0.76
CA ALA A 145 -9.07 15.01 0.04
C ALA A 145 -8.66 15.47 1.46
N ALA A 146 -7.96 16.60 1.55
CA ALA A 146 -7.56 17.19 2.82
C ALA A 146 -8.76 17.51 3.73
N ARG A 147 -9.82 18.12 3.17
CA ARG A 147 -11.07 18.41 3.88
C ARG A 147 -11.78 17.15 4.37
N TRP A 148 -11.87 16.12 3.51
CA TRP A 148 -12.44 14.83 3.88
C TRP A 148 -11.72 14.22 5.09
N LEU A 149 -10.38 14.25 5.08
CA LEU A 149 -9.58 13.68 6.16
C LEU A 149 -9.72 14.49 7.45
N ALA A 150 -9.68 15.82 7.38
CA ALA A 150 -9.90 16.69 8.55
C ALA A 150 -11.29 16.42 9.17
N ARG A 151 -12.32 16.25 8.34
CA ARG A 151 -13.67 15.91 8.80
C ARG A 151 -13.73 14.54 9.47
N LEU A 152 -13.04 13.53 8.94
CA LEU A 152 -12.95 12.22 9.61
C LEU A 152 -12.28 12.37 10.98
N HIS A 153 -11.17 13.09 11.05
CA HIS A 153 -10.44 13.32 12.30
C HIS A 153 -11.26 14.11 13.34
N ALA A 154 -12.20 14.96 12.90
CA ALA A 154 -13.13 15.68 13.76
C ALA A 154 -14.39 14.86 14.14
N SER A 155 -14.63 13.72 13.50
CA SER A 155 -15.81 12.90 13.78
C SER A 155 -15.70 12.11 15.09
N THR A 156 -16.83 11.62 15.60
CA THR A 156 -16.89 10.85 16.86
C THR A 156 -17.67 9.52 16.73
N PRO A 157 -17.35 8.65 15.76
CA PRO A 157 -17.98 7.35 15.65
C PRO A 157 -17.70 6.49 16.89
N ALA A 158 -18.76 5.89 17.45
CA ALA A 158 -18.64 5.02 18.60
C ALA A 158 -17.96 3.67 18.26
N GLY A 159 -17.29 3.09 19.25
CA GLY A 159 -16.78 1.72 19.20
C GLY A 159 -15.55 1.50 18.31
N LEU A 160 -14.82 2.56 17.98
CA LEU A 160 -13.58 2.40 17.21
C LEU A 160 -12.48 1.73 18.03
N PRO A 161 -11.75 0.75 17.45
CA PRO A 161 -10.59 0.17 18.10
C PRO A 161 -9.50 1.24 18.27
N ARG A 162 -8.75 1.19 19.36
CA ARG A 162 -7.55 2.02 19.55
C ARG A 162 -6.34 1.32 18.96
N GLU A 163 -5.62 2.02 18.10
CA GLU A 163 -4.32 1.56 17.66
C GLU A 163 -3.27 1.83 18.75
N PRO A 164 -2.32 0.91 18.99
CA PRO A 164 -1.20 1.19 19.85
C PRO A 164 -0.39 2.40 19.36
N PRO A 165 0.22 3.19 20.26
CA PRO A 165 1.13 4.26 19.87
C PRO A 165 2.22 3.79 18.89
N CYS A 166 2.70 4.72 18.07
CA CYS A 166 3.84 4.55 17.15
C CYS A 166 3.65 3.54 16.00
N ASN A 167 2.42 3.09 15.70
CA ASN A 167 2.14 2.16 14.60
C ASN A 167 3.06 0.93 14.63
N ARG A 168 2.98 0.17 15.73
CA ARG A 168 3.87 -0.98 16.04
C ARG A 168 4.17 -1.88 14.85
N VAL A 169 3.16 -2.17 14.02
CA VAL A 169 3.32 -3.03 12.84
C VAL A 169 4.32 -2.44 11.84
N LYS A 170 4.27 -1.12 11.58
CA LYS A 170 5.23 -0.46 10.69
C LYS A 170 6.63 -0.42 11.25
N VAL A 171 6.78 -0.28 12.56
CA VAL A 171 8.08 -0.32 13.23
C VAL A 171 8.69 -1.71 13.14
N PHE A 172 7.92 -2.78 13.34
CA PHE A 172 8.41 -4.15 13.15
C PHE A 172 8.74 -4.47 11.69
N ASP A 173 7.91 -4.04 10.74
CA ASP A 173 8.21 -4.15 9.30
C ASP A 173 9.53 -3.44 8.96
N LEU A 174 9.75 -2.24 9.54
CA LEU A 174 10.99 -1.51 9.35
C LEU A 174 12.17 -2.26 9.97
N ALA A 175 12.06 -2.71 11.22
CA ALA A 175 13.12 -3.44 11.91
C ALA A 175 13.52 -4.72 11.16
N ASP A 176 12.55 -5.49 10.66
CA ASP A 176 12.81 -6.68 9.82
C ASP A 176 13.57 -6.32 8.53
N ARG A 177 13.18 -5.22 7.86
CA ARG A 177 13.86 -4.77 6.63
C ARG A 177 15.26 -4.26 6.90
N LEU A 178 15.45 -3.48 7.97
CA LEU A 178 16.77 -3.00 8.38
C LEU A 178 17.68 -4.17 8.77
N GLY A 179 17.15 -5.17 9.48
CA GLY A 179 17.89 -6.39 9.82
C GLY A 179 18.32 -7.17 8.58
N LYS A 180 17.45 -7.30 7.57
CA LYS A 180 17.80 -7.92 6.28
C LYS A 180 18.83 -7.11 5.50
N ALA A 181 18.68 -5.78 5.46
CA ALA A 181 19.65 -4.91 4.81
C ALA A 181 21.03 -5.03 5.46
N ALA A 182 21.11 -4.97 6.79
CA ALA A 182 22.37 -5.15 7.52
C ALA A 182 22.96 -6.57 7.37
N ALA A 183 22.12 -7.60 7.21
CA ALA A 183 22.61 -8.96 6.97
C ALA A 183 23.20 -9.15 5.56
N ASN A 184 22.58 -8.52 4.56
CA ASN A 184 23.03 -8.59 3.17
C ASN A 184 24.19 -7.62 2.86
N HIS A 185 24.24 -6.50 3.59
CA HIS A 185 25.21 -5.42 3.44
C HIS A 185 25.73 -4.98 4.82
N PRO A 186 26.62 -5.76 5.46
CA PRO A 186 27.11 -5.48 6.82
C PRO A 186 27.80 -4.12 6.98
N GLU A 187 28.37 -3.59 5.91
CA GLU A 187 28.97 -2.25 5.84
C GLU A 187 27.98 -1.13 6.17
N ASP A 188 26.69 -1.34 5.95
CA ASP A 188 25.64 -0.35 6.18
C ASP A 188 25.14 -0.31 7.63
N LEU A 189 25.53 -1.28 8.48
CA LEU A 189 24.96 -1.46 9.81
C LEU A 189 25.02 -0.17 10.65
N GLY A 190 26.17 0.51 10.64
CA GLY A 190 26.34 1.77 11.38
C GLY A 190 25.37 2.86 10.92
N LEU A 191 25.26 3.04 9.60
CA LEU A 191 24.33 4.00 8.99
C LEU A 191 22.87 3.67 9.32
N LEU A 192 22.46 2.41 9.17
CA LEU A 192 21.08 1.98 9.43
C LEU A 192 20.70 2.14 10.91
N LEU A 193 21.63 1.86 11.83
CA LEU A 193 21.43 2.07 13.26
C LEU A 193 21.31 3.56 13.61
N ASP A 194 22.17 4.41 13.05
CA ASP A 194 22.09 5.87 13.23
C ASP A 194 20.70 6.40 12.82
N ARG A 195 20.22 6.06 11.62
CA ARG A 195 18.89 6.50 11.15
C ARG A 195 17.76 5.99 12.04
N LEU A 196 17.85 4.77 12.55
CA LEU A 196 16.87 4.25 13.50
C LEU A 196 16.89 5.01 14.83
N GLN A 197 18.07 5.36 15.33
CA GLN A 197 18.24 6.17 16.54
C GLN A 197 17.69 7.58 16.35
N ARG A 198 17.92 8.21 15.19
CA ARG A 198 17.36 9.52 14.86
C ARG A 198 15.84 9.44 14.71
N LEU A 199 15.29 8.43 14.03
CA LEU A 199 13.83 8.25 13.99
C LEU A 199 13.19 8.19 15.39
N ARG A 200 13.89 7.57 16.35
CA ARG A 200 13.43 7.49 17.75
C ARG A 200 13.36 8.87 18.43
N THR A 201 14.18 9.85 18.06
CA THR A 201 14.14 11.19 18.67
C THR A 201 12.88 11.97 18.28
N LEU A 202 12.25 11.64 17.14
CA LEU A 202 10.97 12.18 16.71
C LEU A 202 9.77 11.45 17.31
N ALA A 203 9.98 10.31 17.99
CA ALA A 203 8.88 9.46 18.41
C ALA A 203 7.92 10.20 19.36
N PRO A 204 6.60 10.14 19.12
CA PRO A 204 5.58 10.61 20.03
C PRO A 204 5.83 10.25 21.51
N ALA A 205 5.70 11.23 22.40
CA ALA A 205 5.76 10.99 23.85
C ALA A 205 4.51 10.28 24.41
N GLY A 206 3.56 9.89 23.55
CA GLY A 206 2.36 9.12 23.92
C GLY A 206 1.24 9.95 24.55
N ARG A 207 1.28 11.28 24.41
CA ARG A 207 0.26 12.21 24.93
C ARG A 207 -0.69 12.75 23.86
N GLU A 208 -0.56 12.34 22.59
CA GLU A 208 -1.47 12.87 21.57
C GLU A 208 -2.90 12.37 21.78
N ALA A 209 -3.84 13.28 21.55
CA ALA A 209 -5.24 12.95 21.62
C ALA A 209 -5.65 12.19 20.33
N LEU A 210 -5.87 10.89 20.48
CA LEU A 210 -6.24 10.00 19.38
C LEU A 210 -7.58 10.43 18.74
N VAL A 211 -7.62 10.39 17.41
CA VAL A 211 -8.80 10.71 16.60
C VAL A 211 -9.14 9.54 15.67
N PRO A 212 -10.36 9.48 15.11
CA PRO A 212 -10.64 8.54 14.03
C PRO A 212 -9.67 8.78 12.88
N THR A 213 -8.89 7.78 12.54
CA THR A 213 -7.99 7.76 11.39
C THR A 213 -8.49 6.70 10.42
N HIS A 214 -8.39 6.94 9.12
CA HIS A 214 -8.64 5.97 8.07
C HIS A 214 -7.71 4.75 8.15
N GLY A 215 -6.45 4.95 8.51
CA GLY A 215 -5.45 3.88 8.66
C GLY A 215 -4.87 3.33 7.35
N GLN A 216 -5.40 3.73 6.20
CA GLN A 216 -4.88 3.47 4.85
C GLN A 216 -5.23 4.62 3.89
N TYR A 217 -5.08 5.86 4.35
CA TYR A 217 -5.40 7.03 3.53
C TYR A 217 -4.38 7.24 2.41
N THR A 218 -4.73 6.86 1.18
CA THR A 218 -3.88 7.02 -0.02
C THR A 218 -4.70 7.57 -1.18
N PRO A 219 -4.07 8.24 -2.18
CA PRO A 219 -4.79 8.76 -3.35
C PRO A 219 -5.54 7.70 -4.17
N ALA A 220 -5.21 6.41 -4.02
CA ALA A 220 -5.93 5.33 -4.69
C ALA A 220 -7.31 5.05 -4.07
N ASN A 221 -7.51 5.45 -2.80
CA ASN A 221 -8.76 5.26 -2.07
C ASN A 221 -9.65 6.51 -2.09
N VAL A 222 -9.20 7.59 -2.75
CA VAL A 222 -9.91 8.86 -2.85
C VAL A 222 -10.41 9.02 -4.28
N PHE A 223 -11.71 9.26 -4.43
CA PHE A 223 -12.37 9.47 -5.72
C PHE A 223 -12.92 10.89 -5.78
N ILE A 224 -12.68 11.57 -6.91
CA ILE A 224 -13.07 12.96 -7.13
C ILE A 224 -14.18 13.01 -8.17
N ASP A 225 -15.33 13.57 -7.80
CA ASP A 225 -16.52 13.74 -8.64
C ASP A 225 -16.93 15.22 -8.63
N GLY A 226 -16.31 16.02 -9.52
CA GLY A 226 -16.44 17.47 -9.48
C GLY A 226 -15.96 18.04 -8.13
N PRO A 227 -16.81 18.76 -7.37
CA PRO A 227 -16.46 19.27 -6.04
C PRO A 227 -16.53 18.20 -4.94
N ASP A 228 -17.20 17.06 -5.21
CA ASP A 228 -17.42 16.00 -4.25
C ASP A 228 -16.22 15.06 -4.18
N VAL A 229 -15.98 14.51 -3.00
CA VAL A 229 -14.93 13.53 -2.74
C VAL A 229 -15.53 12.32 -2.04
N VAL A 230 -15.31 11.13 -2.60
CA VAL A 230 -15.74 9.85 -2.02
C VAL A 230 -14.52 9.06 -1.62
N VAL A 231 -14.45 8.62 -0.36
CA VAL A 231 -13.34 7.80 0.13
C VAL A 231 -13.82 6.39 0.47
N ILE A 232 -13.09 5.40 -0.06
CA ILE A 232 -13.39 3.98 0.07
C ILE A 232 -12.46 3.30 1.10
N ASP A 233 -12.66 2.02 1.38
CA ASP A 233 -11.78 1.20 2.25
C ASP A 233 -11.74 1.63 3.74
N VAL A 234 -12.93 1.87 4.33
CA VAL A 234 -13.11 2.24 5.74
C VAL A 234 -12.83 1.12 6.77
N ASP A 235 -12.40 -0.05 6.29
CA ASP A 235 -12.16 -1.27 7.09
C ASP A 235 -11.10 -1.13 8.17
N ARG A 236 -10.22 -0.13 8.03
CA ARG A 236 -9.06 0.08 8.91
C ARG A 236 -9.21 1.30 9.79
N ILE A 237 -10.41 1.88 9.84
CA ILE A 237 -10.64 3.03 10.69
C ILE A 237 -10.44 2.65 12.16
N SER A 238 -9.60 3.42 12.84
CA SER A 238 -9.24 3.22 14.24
C SER A 238 -8.92 4.57 14.89
N LEU A 239 -8.94 4.62 16.23
CA LEU A 239 -8.42 5.75 16.98
C LEU A 239 -6.89 5.71 16.95
N SER A 240 -6.27 6.72 16.34
CA SER A 240 -4.82 6.83 16.19
C SER A 240 -4.37 8.29 16.11
N ASP A 241 -3.07 8.51 15.94
CA ASP A 241 -2.51 9.83 15.68
C ASP A 241 -2.93 10.34 14.28
N PRO A 242 -3.54 11.54 14.16
CA PRO A 242 -3.93 12.10 12.86
C PRO A 242 -2.77 12.27 11.88
N ALA A 243 -1.55 12.51 12.39
CA ALA A 243 -0.36 12.72 11.57
C ALA A 243 -0.04 11.50 10.70
N LYS A 244 -0.45 10.29 11.12
CA LYS A 244 -0.25 9.03 10.38
C LYS A 244 -0.90 9.07 8.99
N ASP A 245 -2.17 9.47 8.90
CA ASP A 245 -2.89 9.49 7.62
C ASP A 245 -2.44 10.65 6.75
N VAL A 246 -2.16 11.81 7.34
CA VAL A 246 -1.59 12.96 6.63
C VAL A 246 -0.24 12.57 6.01
N ALA A 247 0.69 12.04 6.80
CA ALA A 247 1.99 11.60 6.30
C ALA A 247 1.86 10.53 5.21
N MET A 248 0.94 9.57 5.37
CA MET A 248 0.76 8.49 4.41
C MET A 248 0.22 8.99 3.08
N PHE A 249 -0.75 9.90 3.11
CA PHE A 249 -1.28 10.51 1.91
C PHE A 249 -0.21 11.31 1.18
N LEU A 250 0.47 12.23 1.88
CA LEU A 250 1.54 13.05 1.31
C LEU A 250 2.67 12.20 0.75
N PHE A 251 3.08 11.16 1.49
CA PHE A 251 4.13 10.24 1.05
C PHE A 251 3.77 9.59 -0.29
N ARG A 252 2.52 9.14 -0.45
CA ARG A 252 2.04 8.47 -1.67
C ARG A 252 1.76 9.45 -2.80
N ALA A 253 1.14 10.59 -2.52
CA ALA A 253 0.78 11.59 -3.52
C ALA A 253 2.01 12.23 -4.15
N ALA A 254 2.98 12.65 -3.35
CA ALA A 254 4.23 13.21 -3.85
C ALA A 254 5.03 12.19 -4.66
N ALA A 255 5.05 10.91 -4.25
CA ALA A 255 5.71 9.85 -5.01
C ALA A 255 5.00 9.51 -6.33
N LEU A 256 3.68 9.69 -6.42
CA LEU A 256 2.96 9.56 -7.70
C LEU A 256 3.29 10.73 -8.61
N ARG A 257 3.33 11.97 -8.08
CA ARG A 257 3.59 13.15 -8.91
C ARG A 257 5.03 13.21 -9.42
N ALA A 258 6.00 12.89 -8.58
CA ALA A 258 7.42 12.88 -8.94
C ALA A 258 7.81 11.82 -9.99
N LYS A 259 6.92 10.85 -10.29
CA LYS A 259 7.18 9.86 -11.35
C LYS A 259 6.91 10.39 -12.76
N GLU A 260 6.05 11.39 -12.88
CA GLU A 260 5.58 11.92 -14.16
C GLU A 260 6.13 13.32 -14.42
N ALA A 261 6.27 14.11 -13.36
CA ALA A 261 6.83 15.45 -13.44
C ALA A 261 8.33 15.41 -13.18
N ASP A 262 9.13 15.73 -14.19
CA ASP A 262 10.56 16.07 -14.06
C ASP A 262 10.77 17.42 -13.34
N LEU A 263 9.80 17.81 -12.51
CA LEU A 263 9.66 19.11 -11.86
C LEU A 263 9.37 18.89 -10.36
N PRO A 264 10.42 18.81 -9.52
CA PRO A 264 10.31 18.68 -8.06
C PRO A 264 9.29 19.65 -7.43
N GLY A 265 9.23 20.89 -7.97
CA GLY A 265 8.36 21.97 -7.50
C GLY A 265 6.87 21.64 -7.43
N GLU A 266 6.37 20.74 -8.29
CA GLU A 266 4.95 20.35 -8.26
C GLU A 266 4.62 19.43 -7.09
N ALA A 267 5.54 18.54 -6.71
CA ALA A 267 5.36 17.68 -5.55
C ALA A 267 5.37 18.51 -4.26
N GLU A 268 6.27 19.49 -4.14
CA GLU A 268 6.24 20.41 -2.99
C GLU A 268 4.98 21.27 -2.97
N ARG A 269 4.51 21.76 -4.13
CA ARG A 269 3.26 22.51 -4.21
C ARG A 269 2.06 21.68 -3.76
N LEU A 270 1.96 20.43 -4.21
CA LEU A 270 0.92 19.50 -3.77
C LEU A 270 0.93 19.31 -2.25
N VAL A 271 2.12 19.14 -1.66
CA VAL A 271 2.27 18.95 -0.22
C VAL A 271 1.77 20.18 0.54
N ARG A 272 2.14 21.39 0.09
CA ARG A 272 1.67 22.65 0.70
C ARG A 272 0.14 22.77 0.61
N GLU A 273 -0.42 22.62 -0.58
CA GLU A 273 -1.86 22.74 -0.83
C GLU A 273 -2.70 21.76 0.00
N PHE A 274 -2.22 20.52 0.16
CA PHE A 274 -2.89 19.55 1.04
C PHE A 274 -2.81 19.97 2.51
N LEU A 275 -1.62 20.36 2.99
CA LEU A 275 -1.42 20.72 4.38
C LEU A 275 -2.20 21.97 4.77
N ASP A 276 -2.23 22.98 3.90
CA ASP A 276 -2.95 24.23 4.15
C ASP A 276 -4.46 23.98 4.21
N ALA A 277 -5.01 23.25 3.23
CA ALA A 277 -6.42 22.87 3.25
C ALA A 277 -6.77 21.94 4.44
N TYR A 278 -5.86 21.05 4.85
CA TYR A 278 -6.09 20.20 6.02
C TYR A 278 -6.13 21.05 7.30
N LYS A 279 -5.16 21.97 7.49
CA LYS A 279 -5.06 22.83 8.67
C LYS A 279 -6.26 23.77 8.82
N GLU A 280 -6.83 24.25 7.73
CA GLU A 280 -8.02 25.12 7.73
C GLU A 280 -9.23 24.45 8.43
N HIS A 281 -9.35 23.13 8.34
CA HIS A 281 -10.48 22.38 8.89
C HIS A 281 -10.12 21.45 10.05
N ALA A 282 -8.84 21.24 10.32
CA ALA A 282 -8.40 20.35 11.39
C ALA A 282 -8.66 20.98 12.76
N ALA A 283 -9.36 20.24 13.63
CA ALA A 283 -9.57 20.66 15.02
C ALA A 283 -8.27 20.70 15.84
N ARG A 284 -7.20 20.06 15.36
CA ARG A 284 -5.93 19.90 16.08
C ARG A 284 -4.73 19.91 15.12
N PRO A 285 -3.57 20.41 15.57
CA PRO A 285 -2.33 20.30 14.81
C PRO A 285 -1.87 18.83 14.70
N VAL A 286 -1.04 18.57 13.69
CA VAL A 286 -0.38 17.26 13.44
C VAL A 286 1.08 17.33 13.85
N GLU A 287 1.35 17.44 15.16
CA GLU A 287 2.69 17.65 15.72
C GLU A 287 3.67 16.52 15.34
N SER A 288 3.17 15.28 15.30
CA SER A 288 3.97 14.09 15.00
C SER A 288 4.12 13.79 13.51
N LEU A 289 3.80 14.76 12.64
CA LEU A 289 3.99 14.65 11.19
C LEU A 289 5.45 14.36 10.79
N PRO A 290 6.48 14.98 11.41
CA PRO A 290 7.88 14.64 11.12
C PRO A 290 8.18 13.16 11.39
N TYR A 291 7.69 12.60 12.50
CA TYR A 291 7.89 11.19 12.85
C TYR A 291 7.34 10.25 11.78
N TYR A 292 6.07 10.42 11.39
CA TYR A 292 5.47 9.52 10.39
C TYR A 292 6.07 9.72 8.99
N THR A 293 6.48 10.95 8.66
CA THR A 293 7.17 11.24 7.40
C THR A 293 8.53 10.54 7.36
N ALA A 294 9.31 10.64 8.43
CA ALA A 294 10.59 9.94 8.58
C ALA A 294 10.40 8.42 8.57
N LEU A 295 9.44 7.90 9.34
CA LEU A 295 9.14 6.46 9.41
C LEU A 295 8.81 5.87 8.03
N PHE A 296 7.94 6.53 7.26
CA PHE A 296 7.57 6.03 5.93
C PHE A 296 8.72 6.13 4.93
N SER A 297 9.54 7.17 5.04
CA SER A 297 10.69 7.38 4.17
C SER A 297 11.79 6.34 4.45
N LEU A 298 12.15 6.16 5.72
CA LEU A 298 13.14 5.15 6.11
C LEU A 298 12.67 3.73 5.77
N ASN A 299 11.37 3.42 5.94
CA ASN A 299 10.82 2.12 5.58
C ASN A 299 10.79 1.86 4.06
N ALA A 300 10.66 2.91 3.25
CA ALA A 300 10.75 2.81 1.80
C ALA A 300 12.20 2.62 1.34
N PHE A 301 13.14 3.36 1.92
CA PHE A 301 14.57 3.13 1.72
C PHE A 301 14.99 1.70 2.11
N ALA A 302 14.66 1.25 3.33
CA ALA A 302 15.00 -0.08 3.82
C ALA A 302 14.42 -1.22 2.96
N LYS A 303 13.28 -0.97 2.28
CA LYS A 303 12.72 -1.93 1.32
C LYS A 303 13.61 -2.10 0.09
N CYS A 304 14.29 -1.06 -0.34
CA CYS A 304 15.24 -1.09 -1.45
C CYS A 304 16.60 -1.61 -0.98
N ALA A 305 17.15 -1.05 0.11
CA ALA A 305 18.48 -1.37 0.61
C ALA A 305 18.68 -2.84 1.00
N LYS A 306 17.60 -3.56 1.32
CA LYS A 306 17.70 -5.00 1.59
C LYS A 306 18.00 -5.86 0.37
N ASP A 307 17.74 -5.37 -0.84
CA ASP A 307 17.90 -6.13 -2.08
C ASP A 307 19.01 -5.55 -2.99
N HIS A 308 19.60 -4.41 -2.63
CA HIS A 308 20.50 -3.62 -3.50
C HIS A 308 21.69 -3.03 -2.71
N ALA A 309 22.90 -3.22 -3.24
CA ALA A 309 24.14 -2.64 -2.70
C ALA A 309 24.21 -1.12 -2.93
N ALA A 310 25.08 -0.43 -2.20
CA ALA A 310 25.17 1.05 -2.21
C ALA A 310 25.55 1.65 -3.58
N ASP A 311 26.26 0.91 -4.42
CA ASP A 311 26.63 1.30 -5.77
C ASP A 311 25.52 1.06 -6.81
N ASP A 312 24.48 0.31 -6.46
CA ASP A 312 23.34 0.03 -7.33
C ASP A 312 22.55 1.32 -7.64
N PRO A 313 22.33 1.65 -8.94
CA PRO A 313 21.55 2.82 -9.34
C PRO A 313 20.15 2.89 -8.71
N VAL A 314 19.49 1.76 -8.49
CA VAL A 314 18.17 1.67 -7.86
C VAL A 314 18.24 2.15 -6.41
N ARG A 315 19.29 1.75 -5.68
CA ARG A 315 19.49 2.18 -4.31
C ARG A 315 19.86 3.66 -4.23
N ARG A 316 20.76 4.15 -5.09
CA ARG A 316 21.10 5.59 -5.14
C ARG A 316 19.87 6.46 -5.37
N GLN A 317 18.97 6.04 -6.26
CA GLN A 317 17.71 6.73 -6.47
C GLN A 317 16.81 6.70 -5.23
N ALA A 318 16.74 5.55 -4.54
CA ALA A 318 15.98 5.43 -3.30
C ALA A 318 16.57 6.32 -2.18
N GLU A 319 17.89 6.47 -2.09
CA GLU A 319 18.57 7.38 -1.17
C GLU A 319 18.22 8.84 -1.47
N ALA A 320 18.36 9.26 -2.73
CA ALA A 320 18.06 10.63 -3.16
C ALA A 320 16.61 11.04 -2.90
N ILE A 321 15.65 10.11 -2.99
CA ILE A 321 14.23 10.42 -2.76
C ILE A 321 13.84 10.25 -1.29
N HIS A 322 14.18 9.11 -0.69
CA HIS A 322 13.65 8.72 0.61
C HIS A 322 14.54 9.17 1.76
N LEU A 323 15.86 9.11 1.65
CA LEU A 323 16.73 9.61 2.72
C LEU A 323 16.73 11.13 2.75
N ASP A 324 16.74 11.84 1.61
CA ASP A 324 16.56 13.29 1.61
C ASP A 324 15.28 13.74 2.34
N ARG A 325 14.15 13.09 2.06
CA ARG A 325 12.89 13.36 2.77
C ARG A 325 13.00 13.03 4.27
N PHE A 326 13.72 11.98 4.64
CA PHE A 326 13.98 11.64 6.03
C PHE A 326 14.81 12.73 6.71
N GLU A 327 15.90 13.19 6.09
CA GLU A 327 16.78 14.24 6.63
C GLU A 327 16.04 15.56 6.87
N ARG A 328 15.16 15.95 5.94
CA ARG A 328 14.33 17.16 6.07
C ARG A 328 13.41 17.18 7.30
N CYS A 329 13.21 16.03 7.96
CA CYS A 329 12.42 15.96 9.20
C CYS A 329 13.18 16.43 10.45
N PHE A 330 14.48 16.72 10.34
CA PHE A 330 15.37 17.10 11.46
C PHE A 330 16.03 18.47 11.24
N PRO A 331 15.27 19.57 11.13
CA PRO A 331 15.83 20.89 10.88
C PRO A 331 16.70 21.35 12.07
N GLY A 332 17.95 21.73 11.80
CA GLY A 332 18.89 22.28 12.79
C GLY A 332 19.94 21.29 13.32
N GLU A 333 19.83 20.00 13.02
CA GLU A 333 20.91 19.04 13.23
C GLU A 333 21.84 19.03 12.00
N ALA A 334 23.11 19.38 12.18
CA ALA A 334 24.10 19.13 11.13
C ALA A 334 24.11 17.61 10.83
N PRO A 335 24.20 17.18 9.56
CA PRO A 335 24.38 15.76 9.27
C PRO A 335 25.59 15.26 10.06
N PRO A 336 25.53 14.07 10.69
CA PRO A 336 26.65 13.56 11.46
C PRO A 336 27.90 13.57 10.56
N ARG A 337 28.96 14.23 11.03
CA ARG A 337 30.26 14.19 10.36
C ARG A 337 30.68 12.73 10.33
N THR A 338 30.93 12.20 9.15
CA THR A 338 31.51 10.87 8.91
C THR A 338 32.99 10.78 9.31
N ASP A 339 33.41 11.54 10.32
CA ASP A 339 34.79 11.57 10.83
C ASP A 339 34.82 10.94 12.22
N GLU A 340 34.66 9.63 12.28
CA GLU A 340 35.38 8.80 13.25
C GLU A 340 35.42 7.37 12.71
N ALA A 341 36.56 7.02 12.11
CA ALA A 341 36.80 5.69 11.57
C ALA A 341 36.80 4.65 12.71
N PRO A 342 36.14 3.50 12.56
CA PRO A 342 36.26 2.40 13.52
C PRO A 342 37.71 1.86 13.55
N PRO A 343 38.18 1.32 14.69
CA PRO A 343 39.55 0.86 14.84
C PRO A 343 39.89 -0.24 13.82
N ARG A 344 41.00 -0.02 13.10
CA ARG A 344 41.48 -0.89 12.02
C ARG A 344 41.81 -2.28 12.54
N ILE A 345 41.12 -3.31 12.04
CA ILE A 345 41.58 -4.69 12.11
C ILE A 345 42.50 -4.93 10.91
N ASP A 346 43.75 -5.24 11.22
CA ASP A 346 44.83 -5.46 10.28
C ASP A 346 44.58 -6.75 9.46
N ARG A 347 44.38 -6.60 8.15
CA ARG A 347 44.45 -7.72 7.19
C ARG A 347 45.23 -7.28 5.96
N ARG A 348 46.46 -7.80 5.87
CA ARG A 348 47.36 -7.67 4.71
C ARG A 348 46.68 -8.13 3.42
N PRO A 349 46.95 -7.49 2.26
CA PRO A 349 46.36 -7.85 0.99
C PRO A 349 47.05 -9.09 0.41
N ARG A 350 46.27 -9.99 -0.20
CA ARG A 350 46.77 -10.96 -1.17
C ARG A 350 46.34 -10.53 -2.57
N THR A 351 47.31 -10.58 -3.46
CA THR A 351 47.29 -10.15 -4.86
C THR A 351 46.24 -10.86 -5.69
N PHE A 352 45.60 -10.07 -6.56
CA PHE A 352 44.64 -10.49 -7.58
C PHE A 352 45.41 -11.14 -8.74
N ASP A 353 45.01 -12.34 -9.15
CA ASP A 353 45.45 -12.95 -10.41
C ASP A 353 44.20 -13.27 -11.25
N SER A 354 44.25 -12.85 -12.50
CA SER A 354 43.14 -12.83 -13.45
C SER A 354 42.96 -14.19 -14.13
N GLY A 355 41.75 -14.74 -14.10
CA GLY A 355 41.41 -15.91 -14.89
C GLY A 355 39.94 -16.30 -14.73
N ALA A 356 39.06 -15.76 -15.57
CA ALA A 356 37.66 -16.18 -15.64
C ALA A 356 37.57 -17.65 -16.07
N ARG A 357 36.87 -18.47 -15.27
CA ARG A 357 36.56 -19.87 -15.58
C ARG A 357 35.07 -20.00 -15.93
N ILE A 358 34.77 -20.53 -17.10
CA ILE A 358 33.44 -21.02 -17.46
C ILE A 358 33.25 -22.38 -16.78
N ILE A 359 32.18 -22.53 -16.00
CA ILE A 359 31.84 -23.79 -15.34
C ILE A 359 30.65 -24.40 -16.10
N THR A 360 30.88 -25.55 -16.72
CA THR A 360 29.82 -26.36 -17.34
C THR A 360 29.44 -27.49 -16.40
N GLN A 361 28.20 -27.52 -15.92
CA GLN A 361 27.63 -28.64 -15.15
C GLN A 361 26.54 -29.35 -15.96
N TYR A 362 26.64 -30.68 -16.04
CA TYR A 362 25.63 -31.54 -16.65
C TYR A 362 24.65 -32.03 -15.57
N LEU A 363 23.34 -31.84 -15.78
CA LEU A 363 22.30 -32.37 -14.92
C LEU A 363 21.59 -33.54 -15.62
N THR A 364 21.35 -34.62 -14.87
CA THR A 364 20.56 -35.77 -15.32
C THR A 364 19.07 -35.38 -15.41
N PRO A 365 18.38 -35.59 -16.54
CA PRO A 365 17.00 -35.14 -16.68
C PRO A 365 16.02 -36.02 -15.88
N HIS A 366 15.13 -35.40 -15.10
CA HIS A 366 13.91 -36.03 -14.60
C HIS A 366 12.69 -35.47 -15.36
N PRO A 367 11.79 -36.31 -15.87
CA PRO A 367 10.64 -35.84 -16.64
C PRO A 367 9.59 -35.19 -15.73
N PRO A 368 8.88 -34.15 -16.21
CA PRO A 368 7.74 -33.58 -15.49
C PRO A 368 6.58 -34.58 -15.48
N SER A 369 6.06 -34.85 -14.29
CA SER A 369 4.84 -35.64 -14.13
C SER A 369 3.62 -34.77 -14.46
N ARG A 370 2.85 -35.20 -15.46
CA ARG A 370 1.49 -34.78 -15.91
C ARG A 370 1.41 -33.86 -17.14
N GLY A 371 1.14 -34.51 -18.28
CA GLY A 371 0.10 -34.09 -19.23
C GLY A 371 0.52 -33.20 -20.39
N GLY A 372 1.29 -33.73 -21.35
CA GLY A 372 1.56 -33.12 -22.65
C GLY A 372 2.53 -33.98 -23.48
N ASP A 373 2.29 -34.09 -24.79
CA ASP A 373 2.98 -34.91 -25.82
C ASP A 373 4.53 -34.99 -25.67
N PRO A 374 5.16 -36.18 -25.69
CA PRO A 374 6.59 -36.32 -25.37
C PRO A 374 7.47 -36.05 -26.59
N ARG A 375 8.06 -34.86 -26.67
CA ARG A 375 9.38 -34.73 -27.31
C ARG A 375 10.42 -34.89 -26.20
N GLU A 376 11.08 -36.04 -26.16
CA GLU A 376 12.06 -36.37 -25.12
C GLU A 376 13.25 -35.40 -25.17
N CYS A 377 13.43 -34.61 -24.10
CA CYS A 377 14.61 -33.77 -23.91
C CYS A 377 15.81 -34.65 -23.55
N LYS A 378 16.69 -34.94 -24.51
CA LYS A 378 17.87 -35.80 -24.28
C LYS A 378 18.96 -35.13 -23.44
N LYS A 379 19.06 -33.79 -23.46
CA LYS A 379 20.13 -33.07 -22.75
C LYS A 379 19.72 -31.64 -22.35
N ALA A 380 19.89 -31.34 -21.07
CA ALA A 380 19.81 -29.98 -20.55
C ALA A 380 21.20 -29.57 -20.05
N THR A 381 21.73 -28.46 -20.57
CA THR A 381 23.05 -27.95 -20.17
C THR A 381 22.88 -26.56 -19.56
N LEU A 382 23.38 -26.37 -18.35
CA LEU A 382 23.47 -25.06 -17.70
C LEU A 382 24.76 -24.39 -18.14
N VAL A 383 24.63 -23.20 -18.72
CA VAL A 383 25.77 -22.34 -19.04
C VAL A 383 25.68 -21.11 -18.17
N GLN A 384 26.67 -20.95 -17.29
CA GLN A 384 26.80 -19.80 -16.41
C GLN A 384 27.95 -18.91 -16.89
N ASP A 385 27.61 -17.69 -17.28
CA ASP A 385 28.59 -16.66 -17.61
C ASP A 385 29.03 -15.96 -16.31
N ALA A 386 30.30 -16.12 -15.94
CA ALA A 386 30.84 -15.62 -14.67
C ALA A 386 31.05 -14.09 -14.66
N GLY A 387 31.01 -13.41 -15.81
CA GLY A 387 31.17 -11.95 -15.90
C GLY A 387 29.85 -11.19 -15.78
N THR A 388 28.75 -11.79 -16.19
CA THR A 388 27.42 -11.18 -16.18
C THR A 388 26.46 -11.79 -15.16
N GLY A 389 26.82 -12.93 -14.54
CA GLY A 389 26.00 -13.65 -13.57
C GLY A 389 24.75 -14.30 -14.17
N ARG A 390 24.58 -14.24 -15.49
CA ARG A 390 23.41 -14.74 -16.20
C ARG A 390 23.51 -16.26 -16.35
N VAL A 391 22.54 -16.98 -15.79
CA VAL A 391 22.41 -18.44 -15.93
C VAL A 391 21.41 -18.73 -17.03
N THR A 392 21.85 -19.45 -18.07
CA THR A 392 20.98 -19.82 -19.19
C THR A 392 20.91 -21.33 -19.30
N THR A 393 19.69 -21.89 -19.29
CA THR A 393 19.46 -23.32 -19.49
C THR A 393 19.16 -23.57 -20.95
N ARG A 394 20.02 -24.35 -21.62
CA ARG A 394 19.79 -24.78 -23.00
C ARG A 394 19.18 -26.19 -23.00
N TYR A 395 18.04 -26.33 -23.66
CA TYR A 395 17.36 -27.60 -23.86
C TYR A 395 17.53 -28.03 -25.32
N GLU A 396 18.02 -29.25 -25.54
CA GLU A 396 18.11 -29.86 -26.86
C GLU A 396 16.97 -30.90 -27.00
N PHE A 397 16.14 -30.68 -28.01
CA PHE A 397 15.04 -31.56 -28.42
C PHE A 397 15.28 -31.99 -29.88
N ASP A 398 14.89 -33.20 -30.26
CA ASP A 398 14.98 -33.68 -31.66
C ASP A 398 14.04 -32.89 -32.61
#